data_AF-A0AAF0CPN4-F1
#
_entry.id   AF-A0AAF0CPN4-F1
#
_cell.length_a   1.000
_cell.length_b   1.000
_cell.length_c   1.000
_cell.angle_alpha   90.00
_cell.angle_beta   90.00
_cell.angle_gamma   90.00
#
_symmetry.space_group_name_H-M   'P 1'
#
loop_
_entity.id
_entity.type
_entity.pdbx_description
1 polymer ?
#
loop_
_entity_poly.entity_id
_entity_poly.type
_entity_poly.pdbx_seq_one_letter_code
_entity_poly.pdbx_strand_id
1 'polypeptide(L)'
;MTAPARDELRRLHLINALFAHVTGQDLYLAEQIKSAITFSLAEFEQQTSDHPEFAAQYDAAFNTAAARLLEESFSHLPKHGFFHWDATRTLTAAEPLFARAELMTGLKRLAPFRESTLLVTNLRPALLPPDKRQTPRRKRDYAESLGYIRELAAARTAPSANLNLLFL
;
A
#
# COMPACT_ATOMS: atom_id res chain seq x y z
N MET A 1 5.82 16.70 22.97
CA MET A 1 6.40 15.34 22.83
C MET A 1 5.27 14.32 22.69
N THR A 2 4.57 14.28 21.54
CA THR A 2 3.31 13.52 21.37
C THR A 2 3.17 12.90 19.96
N ALA A 3 4.26 12.79 19.21
CA ALA A 3 4.28 12.21 17.86
C ALA A 3 4.30 10.66 17.79
N PRO A 4 5.01 9.90 18.66
CA PRO A 4 5.26 8.48 18.40
C PRO A 4 3.98 7.62 18.43
N ALA A 5 3.07 7.90 19.37
CA ALA A 5 1.81 7.16 19.49
C ALA A 5 0.88 7.32 18.28
N ARG A 6 0.98 8.42 17.52
CA ARG A 6 0.11 8.68 16.36
C ARG A 6 0.57 7.91 15.12
N ASP A 7 1.88 7.78 14.96
CA ASP A 7 2.46 7.01 13.85
C ASP A 7 2.35 5.51 14.12
N GLU A 8 2.47 5.10 15.37
CA GLU A 8 2.22 3.71 15.81
C GLU A 8 0.74 3.31 15.65
N LEU A 9 -0.20 4.18 16.06
CA LEU A 9 -1.63 3.97 15.79
C LEU A 9 -1.96 3.94 14.30
N ARG A 10 -1.26 4.73 13.46
CA ARG A 10 -1.40 4.64 12.00
C ARG A 10 -0.90 3.31 11.48
N ARG A 11 0.27 2.83 11.95
CA ARG A 11 0.83 1.53 11.58
C ARG A 11 -0.10 0.39 12.00
N LEU A 12 -0.62 0.41 13.22
CA LEU A 12 -1.63 -0.55 13.70
C LEU A 12 -2.93 -0.50 12.89
N HIS A 13 -3.43 0.69 12.57
CA HIS A 13 -4.60 0.83 11.69
C HIS A 13 -4.32 0.36 10.26
N LEU A 14 -3.11 0.58 9.75
CA LEU A 14 -2.67 0.14 8.43
C LEU A 14 -2.71 -1.39 8.35
N ILE A 15 -2.14 -2.05 9.36
CA ILE A 15 -2.17 -3.51 9.49
C ILE A 15 -3.61 -3.98 9.58
N ASN A 16 -4.40 -3.41 10.49
CA ASN A 16 -5.79 -3.83 10.66
C ASN A 16 -6.60 -3.64 9.37
N ALA A 17 -6.36 -2.57 8.60
CA ALA A 17 -7.01 -2.32 7.31
C ALA A 17 -6.50 -3.24 6.19
N LEU A 18 -5.19 -3.53 6.15
CA LEU A 18 -4.57 -4.43 5.18
C LEU A 18 -5.07 -5.87 5.36
N PHE A 19 -5.35 -6.28 6.60
CA PHE A 19 -5.68 -7.66 6.91
C PHE A 19 -7.14 -7.93 7.22
N ALA A 20 -7.95 -6.93 7.57
CA ALA A 20 -9.39 -7.12 7.79
C ALA A 20 -10.13 -7.72 6.58
N HIS A 21 -9.61 -7.56 5.35
CA HIS A 21 -10.16 -8.18 4.13
C HIS A 21 -9.43 -9.46 3.68
N VAL A 22 -8.25 -9.74 4.24
CA VAL A 22 -7.47 -10.97 3.99
C VAL A 22 -7.91 -12.07 4.96
N THR A 23 -8.33 -11.70 6.17
CA THR A 23 -8.83 -12.59 7.20
C THR A 23 -10.33 -12.81 7.04
N GLY A 24 -10.77 -13.55 6.02
CA GLY A 24 -12.07 -14.23 6.12
C GLY A 24 -12.15 -15.14 7.35
N GLN A 25 -12.94 -16.21 7.33
CA GLN A 25 -13.04 -17.19 8.44
C GLN A 25 -11.72 -17.93 8.80
N ASP A 26 -10.57 -17.53 8.26
CA ASP A 26 -9.27 -18.14 8.51
C ASP A 26 -8.49 -17.37 9.59
N LEU A 27 -8.83 -17.66 10.85
CA LEU A 27 -8.15 -17.12 12.05
C LEU A 27 -6.66 -17.48 12.10
N TYR A 28 -6.23 -18.53 11.41
CA TYR A 28 -4.85 -19.00 11.45
C TYR A 28 -3.95 -18.10 10.61
N LEU A 29 -4.43 -17.68 9.44
CA LEU A 29 -3.75 -16.69 8.58
C LEU A 29 -3.65 -15.32 9.28
N ALA A 30 -4.68 -14.93 10.02
CA ALA A 30 -4.69 -13.69 10.82
C ALA A 30 -3.55 -13.65 11.85
N GLU A 31 -3.36 -14.75 12.60
CA GLU A 31 -2.32 -14.85 13.63
C GLU A 31 -0.90 -14.99 13.04
N GLN A 32 -0.72 -15.70 11.92
CA GLN A 32 0.59 -15.79 11.25
C GLN A 32 1.05 -14.43 10.71
N ILE A 33 0.15 -13.69 10.08
CA ILE A 33 0.43 -12.37 9.55
C ILE A 33 0.74 -11.38 10.70
N LYS A 34 -0.10 -11.34 11.73
CA LYS A 34 0.13 -10.51 12.92
C LYS A 34 1.49 -10.81 13.57
N SER A 35 1.85 -12.08 13.69
CA SER A 35 3.14 -12.52 14.22
C SER A 35 4.32 -12.09 13.36
N ALA A 36 4.23 -12.27 12.03
CA ALA A 36 5.27 -11.84 11.09
C ALA A 36 5.47 -10.32 11.10
N ILE A 37 4.40 -9.55 11.25
CA ILE A 37 4.45 -8.09 11.30
C ILE A 37 5.01 -7.59 12.62
N THR A 38 4.58 -8.17 13.74
CA THR A 38 5.10 -7.81 15.08
C THR A 38 6.60 -8.09 15.14
N PHE A 39 7.04 -9.19 14.53
CA PHE A 39 8.46 -9.53 14.43
C PHE A 39 9.22 -8.56 13.52
N SER A 40 8.69 -8.24 12.33
CA SER A 40 9.35 -7.31 11.42
C SER A 40 9.40 -5.89 11.99
N LEU A 41 8.36 -5.45 12.71
CA LEU A 41 8.28 -4.11 13.32
C LEU A 41 9.19 -3.92 14.53
N ALA A 42 9.55 -4.97 15.27
CA ALA A 42 10.33 -4.84 16.50
C ALA A 42 11.71 -4.22 16.27
N GLU A 43 12.41 -4.62 15.20
CA GLU A 43 13.71 -4.02 14.84
C GLU A 43 13.57 -2.59 14.29
N PHE A 44 12.45 -2.33 13.61
CA PHE A 44 12.15 -1.09 12.92
C PHE A 44 11.70 0.04 13.87
N GLU A 45 10.94 -0.30 14.90
CA GLU A 45 10.49 0.60 15.97
C GLU A 45 11.66 1.11 16.83
N GLN A 46 12.65 0.23 17.04
CA GLN A 46 13.86 0.56 17.79
C GLN A 46 14.73 1.56 17.01
N GLN A 47 14.89 1.39 15.68
CA GLN A 47 15.64 2.32 14.83
C GLN A 47 14.97 3.69 14.66
N THR A 48 13.63 3.76 14.63
CA THR A 48 12.89 5.03 14.46
C THR A 48 12.91 5.87 15.73
N SER A 49 12.97 5.22 16.89
CA SER A 49 13.09 5.92 18.17
C SER A 49 14.45 6.64 18.32
N ASP A 50 15.49 6.10 17.69
CA ASP A 50 16.86 6.65 17.78
C ASP A 50 17.12 7.79 16.78
N HIS A 51 16.40 7.82 15.64
CA HIS A 51 16.62 8.83 14.59
C HIS A 51 15.32 9.33 13.91
N PRO A 52 14.66 10.36 14.47
CA PRO A 52 13.42 10.90 13.91
C PRO A 52 13.60 11.59 12.55
N GLU A 53 14.81 12.04 12.19
CA GLU A 53 15.10 12.58 10.85
C GLU A 53 14.90 11.57 9.69
N PHE A 54 14.93 10.26 9.96
CA PHE A 54 14.74 9.24 8.93
C PHE A 54 13.30 8.74 8.80
N ALA A 55 12.34 9.33 9.52
CA ALA A 55 10.94 8.86 9.56
C ALA A 55 10.30 8.65 8.16
N ALA A 56 10.55 9.55 7.21
CA ALA A 56 10.00 9.42 5.85
C ALA A 56 10.65 8.31 5.02
N GLN A 57 11.97 8.09 5.18
CA GLN A 57 12.68 6.97 4.54
C GLN A 57 12.27 5.65 5.17
N TYR A 58 12.06 5.67 6.48
CA TYR A 58 11.55 4.55 7.25
C TYR A 58 10.14 4.16 6.81
N ASP A 59 9.21 5.11 6.67
CA ASP A 59 7.84 4.83 6.21
C ASP A 59 7.83 4.15 4.82
N ALA A 60 8.69 4.61 3.90
CA ALA A 60 8.82 4.01 2.58
C ALA A 60 9.42 2.59 2.64
N ALA A 61 10.41 2.36 3.49
CA ALA A 61 11.00 1.05 3.72
C ALA A 61 9.99 0.09 4.37
N PHE A 62 9.21 0.58 5.34
CA PHE A 62 8.14 -0.16 5.99
C PHE A 62 7.04 -0.56 4.99
N ASN A 63 6.57 0.38 4.17
CA ASN A 63 5.59 0.09 3.12
C ASN A 63 6.11 -0.97 2.13
N THR A 64 7.41 -0.93 1.79
CA THR A 64 8.04 -1.93 0.93
C THR A 64 8.10 -3.31 1.61
N ALA A 65 8.47 -3.36 2.89
CA ALA A 65 8.51 -4.60 3.66
C ALA A 65 7.11 -5.21 3.83
N ALA A 66 6.11 -4.38 4.13
CA ALA A 66 4.71 -4.79 4.22
C ALA A 66 4.18 -5.33 2.87
N ALA A 67 4.54 -4.69 1.75
CA ALA A 67 4.17 -5.16 0.42
C ALA A 67 4.78 -6.54 0.10
N ARG A 68 6.06 -6.77 0.44
CA ARG A 68 6.73 -8.07 0.27
C ARG A 68 6.07 -9.16 1.11
N LEU A 69 5.78 -8.88 2.38
CA LEU A 69 5.12 -9.83 3.26
C LEU A 69 3.72 -10.21 2.74
N LEU A 70 2.97 -9.23 2.21
CA LEU A 70 1.69 -9.49 1.55
C LEU A 70 1.86 -10.37 0.31
N GLU A 71 2.83 -10.07 -0.54
CA GLU A 71 3.12 -10.88 -1.73
C GLU A 71 3.43 -12.34 -1.36
N GLU A 72 4.31 -12.56 -0.37
CA GLU A 72 4.63 -13.90 0.15
C GLU A 72 3.39 -14.59 0.72
N SER A 73 2.56 -13.87 1.48
CA SER A 73 1.34 -14.41 2.08
C SER A 73 0.32 -14.87 1.00
N PHE A 74 0.17 -14.10 -0.08
CA PHE A 74 -0.71 -14.46 -1.20
C PHE A 74 -0.10 -15.50 -2.14
N SER A 75 1.23 -15.68 -2.15
CA SER A 75 1.90 -16.65 -3.03
C SER A 75 1.45 -18.10 -2.79
N HIS A 76 1.02 -18.41 -1.57
CA HIS A 76 0.47 -19.70 -1.19
C HIS A 76 -1.02 -19.88 -1.53
N LEU A 77 -1.70 -18.83 -1.98
CA LEU A 77 -3.11 -18.84 -2.37
C LEU A 77 -3.21 -18.94 -3.90
N PRO A 78 -3.37 -20.14 -4.47
CA PRO A 78 -3.26 -20.38 -5.92
C PRO A 78 -4.35 -19.69 -6.75
N LYS A 79 -5.38 -19.12 -6.11
CA LYS A 79 -6.52 -18.45 -6.76
C LYS A 79 -6.57 -16.95 -6.51
N HIS A 80 -5.57 -16.38 -5.82
CA HIS A 80 -5.53 -14.96 -5.48
C HIS A 80 -4.48 -14.22 -6.29
N GLY A 81 -4.86 -13.15 -6.98
CA GLY A 81 -3.94 -12.29 -7.71
C GLY A 81 -3.39 -11.19 -6.80
N PHE A 82 -2.08 -10.96 -6.81
CA PHE A 82 -1.48 -9.83 -6.10
C PHE A 82 -0.66 -8.96 -7.05
N PHE A 83 -0.81 -7.64 -6.94
CA PHE A 83 0.03 -6.68 -7.63
C PHE A 83 0.31 -5.47 -6.73
N HIS A 84 1.59 -5.15 -6.60
CA HIS A 84 2.07 -3.98 -5.86
C HIS A 84 2.57 -2.90 -6.83
N TRP A 85 2.08 -1.68 -6.64
CA TRP A 85 2.56 -0.48 -7.29
C TRP A 85 3.08 0.52 -6.24
N ASP A 86 4.31 0.98 -6.44
CA ASP A 86 4.94 2.01 -5.60
C ASP A 86 5.10 3.29 -6.42
N ALA A 87 4.37 4.33 -6.02
CA ALA A 87 4.33 5.62 -6.71
C ALA A 87 5.64 6.42 -6.57
N THR A 88 6.54 6.00 -5.69
CA THR A 88 7.87 6.60 -5.50
C THR A 88 9.01 5.77 -6.10
N ARG A 89 8.70 4.61 -6.70
CA ARG A 89 9.71 3.71 -7.28
C ARG A 89 10.60 4.41 -8.31
N THR A 90 10.04 5.32 -9.08
CA THR A 90 10.78 6.16 -10.03
C THR A 90 10.32 7.61 -9.90
N LEU A 91 11.17 8.54 -10.36
CA LEU A 91 10.87 9.98 -10.33
C LEU A 91 9.60 10.34 -11.11
N THR A 92 9.23 9.53 -12.11
CA THR A 92 8.07 9.76 -12.98
C THR A 92 6.92 8.82 -12.69
N ALA A 93 7.04 7.86 -11.77
CA ALA A 93 6.02 6.84 -11.52
C ALA A 93 4.65 7.47 -11.23
N ALA A 94 4.61 8.52 -10.39
CA ALA A 94 3.37 9.22 -10.05
C ALA A 94 2.85 10.18 -11.14
N GLU A 95 3.59 10.40 -12.22
CA GLU A 95 3.08 11.21 -13.34
C GLU A 95 1.97 10.45 -14.07
N PRO A 96 0.88 11.14 -14.52
CA PRO A 96 -0.34 10.48 -14.99
C PRO A 96 -0.15 9.42 -16.09
N LEU A 97 0.75 9.66 -17.04
CA LEU A 97 1.00 8.73 -18.16
C LEU A 97 1.68 7.43 -17.69
N PHE A 98 2.66 7.55 -16.79
CA PHE A 98 3.41 6.40 -16.27
C PHE A 98 2.57 5.63 -15.25
N ALA A 99 1.90 6.34 -14.34
CA ALA A 99 0.96 5.74 -13.40
C ALA A 99 -0.09 4.90 -14.15
N ARG A 100 -0.69 5.45 -15.22
CA ARG A 100 -1.63 4.72 -16.07
C ARG A 100 -1.02 3.45 -16.67
N ALA A 101 0.18 3.53 -17.24
CA ALA A 101 0.82 2.39 -17.91
C ALA A 101 1.13 1.25 -16.92
N GLU A 102 1.67 1.58 -15.75
CA GLU A 102 2.01 0.60 -14.71
C GLU A 102 0.76 -0.02 -14.09
N LEU A 103 -0.25 0.79 -13.76
CA LEU A 103 -1.53 0.30 -13.23
C LEU A 103 -2.27 -0.57 -14.24
N MET A 104 -2.29 -0.20 -15.53
CA MET A 104 -2.86 -1.05 -16.57
C MET A 104 -2.13 -2.38 -16.70
N THR A 105 -0.81 -2.37 -16.55
CA THR A 105 0.00 -3.60 -16.55
C THR A 105 -0.37 -4.49 -15.36
N GLY A 106 -0.50 -3.90 -14.17
CA GLY A 106 -0.94 -4.60 -12.96
C GLY A 106 -2.34 -5.19 -13.10
N LEU A 107 -3.32 -4.37 -13.49
CA LEU A 107 -4.71 -4.82 -13.70
C LEU A 107 -4.81 -5.93 -14.74
N LYS A 108 -4.00 -5.89 -15.81
CA LYS A 108 -3.92 -6.98 -16.79
C LYS A 108 -3.41 -8.29 -16.17
N ARG A 109 -2.43 -8.22 -15.25
CA ARG A 109 -1.92 -9.39 -14.52
C ARG A 109 -2.95 -9.95 -13.53
N LEU A 110 -3.80 -9.08 -12.97
CA LEU A 110 -4.85 -9.48 -12.03
C LEU A 110 -6.09 -10.05 -12.72
N ALA A 111 -6.31 -9.74 -14.00
CA ALA A 111 -7.49 -10.15 -14.76
C ALA A 111 -7.85 -11.66 -14.74
N PRO A 112 -6.88 -12.61 -14.70
CA PRO A 112 -7.19 -14.04 -14.61
C PRO A 112 -7.77 -14.48 -13.27
N PHE A 113 -7.60 -13.69 -12.21
CA PHE A 113 -7.95 -14.08 -10.84
C PHE A 113 -9.35 -13.61 -10.47
N ARG A 114 -10.10 -14.47 -9.76
CA ARG A 114 -11.44 -14.14 -9.25
C ARG A 114 -11.37 -13.24 -8.02
N GLU A 115 -10.35 -13.44 -7.21
CA GLU A 115 -10.02 -12.64 -6.04
C GLU A 115 -8.65 -12.04 -6.27
N SER A 116 -8.52 -10.73 -6.08
CA SER A 116 -7.25 -10.05 -6.33
C SER A 116 -7.08 -8.83 -5.43
N THR A 117 -5.82 -8.47 -5.20
CA THR A 117 -5.44 -7.28 -4.43
C THR A 117 -4.50 -6.41 -5.27
N LEU A 118 -4.88 -5.16 -5.46
CA LEU A 118 -4.02 -4.09 -5.97
C LEU A 118 -3.59 -3.22 -4.79
N LEU A 119 -2.30 -3.30 -4.45
CA LEU A 119 -1.68 -2.50 -3.41
C LEU A 119 -0.98 -1.28 -4.03
N VAL A 120 -1.42 -0.08 -3.66
CA VAL A 120 -0.78 1.18 -4.04
C VAL A 120 -0.08 1.77 -2.83
N THR A 121 1.23 1.98 -2.93
CA THR A 121 2.05 2.56 -1.85
C THR A 121 2.63 3.90 -2.25
N ASN A 122 2.88 4.76 -1.25
CA ASN A 122 3.66 5.98 -1.36
C ASN A 122 3.07 7.03 -2.33
N LEU A 123 1.78 6.94 -2.67
CA LEU A 123 1.11 7.89 -3.57
C LEU A 123 1.11 9.31 -2.99
N ARG A 124 0.91 9.42 -1.68
CA ARG A 124 0.90 10.70 -0.98
C ARG A 124 2.29 11.36 -0.98
N PRO A 125 3.38 10.74 -0.51
CA PRO A 125 4.70 11.37 -0.57
C PRO A 125 5.17 11.66 -2.01
N ALA A 126 4.71 10.90 -3.02
CA ALA A 126 5.02 11.19 -4.41
C ALA A 126 4.40 12.53 -4.92
N LEU A 127 3.13 12.80 -4.59
CA LEU A 127 2.40 13.99 -5.06
C LEU A 127 2.40 15.17 -4.07
N LEU A 128 2.53 14.85 -2.78
CA LEU A 128 2.57 15.77 -1.64
C LEU A 128 3.81 15.48 -0.78
N PRO A 129 5.03 15.71 -1.30
CA PRO A 129 6.25 15.46 -0.54
C PRO A 129 6.30 16.34 0.72
N PRO A 130 6.74 15.79 1.86
CA PRO A 130 6.67 16.46 3.17
C PRO A 130 7.50 17.76 3.20
N ASP A 131 8.61 17.79 2.48
CA ASP A 131 9.56 18.91 2.47
C ASP A 131 9.10 20.08 1.57
N LYS A 132 7.98 19.94 0.88
CA LYS A 132 7.47 20.95 -0.04
C LYS A 132 6.10 21.47 0.39
N ARG A 133 5.84 22.74 0.06
CA ARG A 133 4.55 23.38 0.33
C ARG A 133 3.40 22.62 -0.32
N GLN A 134 2.39 22.26 0.49
CA GLN A 134 1.14 21.65 0.02
C GLN A 134 0.21 22.70 -0.59
N THR A 135 0.47 23.07 -1.84
CA THR A 135 -0.38 24.03 -2.56
C THR A 135 -1.77 23.46 -2.86
N PRO A 136 -2.80 24.29 -3.05
CA PRO A 136 -4.13 23.84 -3.45
C PRO A 136 -4.11 22.97 -4.72
N ARG A 137 -3.22 23.30 -5.66
CA ARG A 137 -2.99 22.52 -6.88
C ARG A 137 -2.54 21.09 -6.54
N ARG A 138 -1.49 20.90 -5.72
CA ARG A 138 -1.01 19.55 -5.39
C ARG A 138 -2.03 18.71 -4.62
N LYS A 139 -2.83 19.34 -3.76
CA LYS A 139 -3.92 18.64 -3.05
C LYS A 139 -4.97 18.14 -4.04
N ARG A 140 -5.29 18.96 -5.05
CA ARG A 140 -6.16 18.58 -6.15
C ARG A 140 -5.55 17.44 -6.97
N ASP A 141 -4.29 17.57 -7.38
CA ASP A 141 -3.59 16.55 -8.16
C ASP A 141 -3.60 15.19 -7.41
N TYR A 142 -3.34 15.18 -6.09
CA TYR A 142 -3.44 13.97 -5.26
C TYR A 142 -4.85 13.38 -5.23
N ALA A 143 -5.89 14.21 -5.05
CA ALA A 143 -7.28 13.76 -5.05
C ALA A 143 -7.71 13.22 -6.42
N GLU A 144 -7.30 13.88 -7.51
CA GLU A 144 -7.54 13.45 -8.89
C GLU A 144 -6.86 12.11 -9.18
N SER A 145 -5.60 11.92 -8.75
CA SER A 145 -4.90 10.64 -8.87
C SER A 145 -5.61 9.52 -8.10
N LEU A 146 -6.08 9.78 -6.88
CA LEU A 146 -6.88 8.80 -6.12
C LEU A 146 -8.17 8.42 -6.85
N GLY A 147 -8.91 9.41 -7.35
CA GLY A 147 -10.14 9.19 -8.13
C GLY A 147 -9.86 8.38 -9.39
N TYR A 148 -8.85 8.78 -10.15
CA TYR A 148 -8.41 8.10 -11.36
C TYR A 148 -8.09 6.61 -11.11
N ILE A 149 -7.31 6.30 -10.06
CA ILE A 149 -6.94 4.91 -9.75
C ILE A 149 -8.18 4.08 -9.41
N ARG A 150 -9.10 4.64 -8.61
CA ARG A 150 -10.36 3.97 -8.24
C ARG A 150 -11.23 3.70 -9.47
N GLU A 151 -11.41 4.69 -10.33
CA GLU A 151 -12.19 4.58 -11.56
C GLU A 151 -11.56 3.58 -12.54
N LEU A 152 -10.24 3.63 -12.71
CA LEU A 152 -9.51 2.71 -13.56
C LEU A 152 -9.64 1.26 -13.08
N ALA A 153 -9.45 1.03 -11.77
CA ALA A 153 -9.60 -0.27 -11.15
C ALA A 153 -11.04 -0.81 -11.32
N ALA A 154 -12.05 0.01 -11.05
CA ALA A 154 -13.46 -0.35 -11.23
C ALA A 154 -13.78 -0.68 -12.69
N ALA A 155 -13.32 0.14 -13.64
CA ALA A 155 -13.59 -0.05 -15.07
C ALA A 155 -12.90 -1.28 -15.68
N ARG A 156 -11.84 -1.79 -15.04
CA ARG A 156 -11.05 -2.95 -15.52
C ARG A 156 -11.28 -4.23 -14.73
N THR A 157 -12.02 -4.17 -13.63
CA THR A 157 -12.40 -5.35 -12.86
C THR A 157 -13.65 -5.98 -13.48
N ALA A 158 -13.62 -7.28 -13.75
CA ALA A 158 -14.79 -7.98 -14.25
C ALA A 158 -15.92 -7.95 -13.21
N PRO A 159 -17.21 -7.88 -13.60
CA PRO A 159 -18.32 -7.85 -12.63
C PRO A 159 -18.40 -9.07 -11.70
N SER A 160 -17.74 -10.16 -12.08
CA SER A 160 -17.69 -11.43 -11.34
C SER A 160 -16.33 -11.68 -10.66
N ALA A 161 -15.48 -10.64 -10.61
CA ALA A 161 -14.21 -10.64 -9.89
C ALA A 161 -14.30 -9.67 -8.71
N ASN A 162 -13.62 -10.01 -7.62
CA ASN A 162 -13.47 -9.17 -6.44
C ASN A 162 -12.05 -8.60 -6.43
N LEU A 163 -11.94 -7.27 -6.58
CA LEU A 163 -10.68 -6.54 -6.51
C LEU A 163 -10.64 -5.71 -5.23
N ASN A 164 -9.70 -6.05 -4.35
CA ASN A 164 -9.35 -5.25 -3.18
C ASN A 164 -8.34 -4.17 -3.59
N LEU A 165 -8.73 -2.91 -3.47
CA LEU A 165 -7.86 -1.76 -3.74
C LEU A 165 -7.41 -1.13 -2.41
N LEU A 166 -6.11 -1.18 -2.15
CA LEU A 166 -5.50 -0.70 -0.91
C LEU A 166 -4.53 0.45 -1.20
N PHE A 167 -4.56 1.49 -0.37
CA PHE A 167 -3.66 2.64 -0.46
C PHE A 167 -2.88 2.79 0.86
N LEU A 168 -1.55 2.81 0.78
CA LEU A 168 -0.63 3.07 1.89
C LEU A 168 0.21 4.33 1.64
#